data_AF-A0A9J6GXC3-F1
#
_entry.id   AF-A0A9J6GXC3-F1
#
_cell.length_a   1.000
_cell.length_b   1.000
_cell.length_c   1.000
_cell.angle_alpha   90.00
_cell.angle_beta   90.00
_cell.angle_gamma   90.00
#
_symmetry.space_group_name_H-M   'P 1'
#
loop_
_entity.id
_entity.type
_entity.pdbx_description
1 polymer ?
#
loop_
_entity_poly.entity_id
_entity_poly.type
_entity_poly.pdbx_seq_one_letter_code
_entity_poly.pdbx_strand_id
1 'polypeptide(L)'
;MPSIDWTKKFSESLSAAAEPLLDIVLYHDLTQLVLYPTRRQGDSSSVLDLFFVSSCLLRRNPTINIFDGISDHDIVSLTVRLNNVKTTRNGAHGIPIFSRADDVSILNELDFLFSDFVSLCESPT
;
A
#
# COMPACT_ATOMS: atom_id res chain seq x y z
N MET A 1 -25.36 -3.98 13.57
CA MET A 1 -24.45 -3.25 12.66
C MET A 1 -23.99 -1.98 13.35
N PRO A 2 -22.79 -1.46 13.05
CA PRO A 2 -22.34 -0.18 13.58
C PRO A 2 -23.27 0.91 13.06
N SER A 3 -24.18 1.38 13.91
CA SER A 3 -25.15 2.43 13.61
C SER A 3 -24.46 3.79 13.69
N ILE A 4 -23.52 4.02 12.77
CA ILE A 4 -22.78 5.29 12.67
C ILE A 4 -23.54 6.20 11.72
N ASP A 5 -23.98 7.34 12.23
CA ASP A 5 -24.46 8.42 11.38
C ASP A 5 -23.26 9.15 10.78
N TRP A 6 -22.86 8.74 9.57
CA TRP A 6 -21.75 9.37 8.84
C TRP A 6 -22.09 10.76 8.30
N THR A 7 -23.36 11.18 8.38
CA THR A 7 -23.82 12.48 7.88
C THR A 7 -23.87 13.55 8.97
N LYS A 8 -24.01 13.15 10.24
CA LYS A 8 -23.99 14.06 11.40
C LYS A 8 -22.63 14.01 12.10
N LYS A 9 -22.23 15.13 12.71
CA LYS A 9 -21.06 15.18 13.59
C LYS A 9 -21.35 14.36 14.86
N PHE A 10 -20.94 13.09 14.90
CA PHE A 10 -20.91 12.12 16.02
C PHE A 10 -21.50 12.60 17.36
N SER A 11 -22.80 12.96 17.40
CA SER A 11 -23.42 13.60 18.56
C SER A 11 -24.13 12.62 19.49
N GLU A 12 -24.22 11.36 19.08
CA GLU A 12 -24.91 10.30 19.81
C GLU A 12 -23.90 9.25 20.30
N SER A 13 -24.25 8.55 21.38
CA SER A 13 -23.41 7.44 21.89
C SER A 13 -23.27 6.37 20.81
N LEU A 14 -22.05 6.12 20.37
CA LEU A 14 -21.74 5.09 19.40
C LEU A 14 -22.09 3.71 19.95
N SER A 15 -22.57 2.82 19.09
CA SER A 15 -22.72 1.41 19.46
C SER A 15 -21.33 0.79 19.75
N ALA A 16 -21.25 -0.23 20.62
CA ALA A 16 -19.99 -0.94 20.87
C ALA A 16 -19.35 -1.53 19.58
N ALA A 17 -20.15 -1.81 18.56
CA ALA A 17 -19.65 -2.27 17.25
C ALA A 17 -19.08 -1.13 16.38
N ALA A 18 -19.41 0.12 16.68
CA ALA A 18 -18.99 1.31 15.95
C ALA A 18 -17.65 1.86 16.45
N GLU A 19 -17.33 1.71 17.73
CA GLU A 19 -16.10 2.22 18.34
C GLU A 19 -14.84 1.69 17.64
N PRO A 20 -14.65 0.36 17.41
CA PRO A 20 -13.43 -0.13 16.78
C PRO A 20 -13.29 0.35 15.33
N LEU A 21 -14.41 0.51 14.62
CA LEU A 21 -14.39 1.02 13.24
C LEU A 21 -13.97 2.49 13.23
N LEU A 22 -14.49 3.30 14.15
CA LEU A 22 -14.11 4.70 14.26
C LEU A 22 -12.64 4.85 14.66
N ASP A 23 -12.15 4.02 15.58
CA ASP A 23 -10.74 4.00 15.99
C ASP A 23 -9.83 3.75 14.79
N ILE A 24 -10.15 2.76 13.94
CA ILE A 24 -9.39 2.48 12.71
C ILE A 24 -9.41 3.69 11.77
N VAL A 25 -10.57 4.29 11.56
CA VAL A 25 -10.74 5.44 10.65
C VAL A 25 -9.92 6.64 11.12
N LEU A 26 -9.98 6.96 12.42
CA LEU A 26 -9.25 8.07 13.01
C LEU A 26 -7.74 7.80 13.07
N TYR A 27 -7.34 6.60 13.50
CA TYR A 27 -5.94 6.23 13.64
C TYR A 27 -5.19 6.28 12.30
N HIS A 28 -5.86 5.93 11.20
CA HIS A 28 -5.27 5.91 9.87
C HIS A 28 -5.56 7.15 9.02
N ASP A 29 -6.16 8.21 9.58
CA ASP A 29 -6.53 9.45 8.85
C ASP A 29 -7.34 9.13 7.58
N LEU A 30 -8.34 8.26 7.73
CA LEU A 30 -9.20 7.82 6.63
C LEU A 30 -10.44 8.71 6.51
N THR A 31 -10.80 9.03 5.28
CA THR A 31 -12.01 9.77 4.92
C THR A 31 -13.03 8.81 4.31
N GLN A 32 -14.23 8.78 4.89
CA GLN A 32 -15.38 8.06 4.37
C GLN A 32 -15.98 8.84 3.17
N LEU A 33 -16.30 8.16 2.06
CA LEU A 33 -16.79 8.82 0.83
C LEU A 33 -18.25 8.52 0.46
N VAL A 34 -18.90 7.55 1.08
CA VAL A 34 -20.25 7.09 0.68
C VAL A 34 -21.32 7.80 1.50
N LEU A 35 -21.90 8.86 0.95
CA LEU A 35 -22.84 9.71 1.69
C LEU A 35 -24.33 9.35 1.48
N TYR A 36 -24.61 8.41 0.58
CA TYR A 36 -25.98 8.05 0.20
C TYR A 36 -26.30 6.61 0.63
N PRO A 37 -27.58 6.30 0.90
CA PRO A 37 -27.99 4.94 1.26
C PRO A 37 -27.59 3.94 0.19
N THR A 38 -27.02 2.82 0.64
CA THR A 38 -26.57 1.72 -0.22
C THR A 38 -27.40 0.47 0.00
N ARG A 39 -28.23 0.42 1.04
CA ARG A 39 -29.19 -0.66 1.27
C ARG A 39 -30.60 -0.10 1.32
N ARG A 40 -31.51 -0.66 0.52
CA ARG A 40 -32.93 -0.29 0.45
C ARG A 40 -33.79 -1.52 0.68
N GLN A 41 -34.61 -1.49 1.73
CA GLN A 41 -35.52 -2.58 2.07
C GLN A 41 -36.91 -2.01 2.35
N GLY A 42 -37.83 -2.17 1.40
CA GLY A 42 -39.16 -1.53 1.46
C GLY A 42 -39.02 -0.01 1.55
N ASP A 43 -39.62 0.58 2.59
CA ASP A 43 -39.56 2.03 2.85
C ASP A 43 -38.32 2.46 3.66
N SER A 44 -37.43 1.51 4.01
CA SER A 44 -36.22 1.79 4.78
C SER A 44 -34.98 1.90 3.91
N SER A 45 -34.10 2.86 4.21
CA SER A 45 -32.84 3.08 3.51
C SER A 45 -31.70 3.32 4.51
N SER A 46 -30.54 2.69 4.30
CA SER A 46 -29.39 2.83 5.19
C SER A 46 -28.05 2.87 4.43
N VAL A 47 -27.07 3.58 4.98
CA VAL A 47 -25.68 3.62 4.47
C VAL A 47 -24.90 2.52 5.18
N LEU A 48 -24.61 1.43 4.48
CA LEU A 48 -23.94 0.26 5.07
C LEU A 48 -22.66 -0.12 4.35
N ASP A 49 -22.60 0.16 3.05
CA ASP A 49 -21.43 -0.10 2.22
C ASP A 49 -20.56 1.16 2.22
N LEU A 50 -19.37 1.06 2.81
CA LEU A 50 -18.51 2.20 3.10
C LEU A 50 -17.20 2.10 2.31
N PHE A 51 -16.78 3.21 1.70
CA PHE A 51 -15.42 3.37 1.20
C PHE A 51 -14.67 4.38 2.05
N PHE A 52 -13.52 3.95 2.56
CA PHE A 52 -12.57 4.78 3.29
C PHE A 52 -11.32 4.97 2.43
N VAL A 53 -10.89 6.22 2.28
CA VAL A 53 -9.66 6.57 1.54
C VAL A 53 -8.73 7.39 2.40
N SER A 54 -7.43 7.19 2.24
CA SER A 54 -6.44 8.04 2.88
C SER A 54 -6.43 9.44 2.26
N SER A 55 -5.91 10.41 3.00
CA SER A 55 -5.75 11.80 2.52
C SER A 55 -4.93 11.91 1.22
N CYS A 56 -4.02 10.97 0.94
CA CYS A 56 -3.25 10.95 -0.32
C CYS A 56 -4.09 10.55 -1.55
N LEU A 57 -5.03 9.62 -1.39
CA LEU A 57 -5.97 9.25 -2.46
C LEU A 57 -7.08 10.30 -2.59
N LEU A 58 -7.50 10.93 -1.50
CA LEU A 58 -8.49 12.01 -1.52
C LEU A 58 -8.05 13.19 -2.41
N ARG A 59 -6.77 13.57 -2.35
CA ARG A 59 -6.18 14.61 -3.22
C ARG A 59 -6.21 14.28 -4.72
N ARG A 60 -6.52 13.02 -5.09
CA ARG A 60 -6.68 12.59 -6.48
C ARG A 60 -8.11 12.75 -7.00
N ASN A 61 -8.98 13.40 -6.22
CA ASN A 61 -10.40 13.62 -6.53
C ASN A 61 -11.12 12.31 -6.90
N PRO A 62 -11.18 11.35 -5.95
CA PRO A 62 -11.92 10.11 -6.17
C PRO A 62 -13.38 10.41 -6.51
N THR A 63 -13.95 9.64 -7.42
CA THR A 63 -15.37 9.73 -7.79
C THR A 63 -16.11 8.51 -7.25
N ILE A 64 -17.18 8.74 -6.49
CA ILE A 64 -18.11 7.71 -6.05
C ILE A 64 -19.33 7.73 -6.95
N ASN A 65 -19.71 6.58 -7.47
CA ASN A 65 -20.96 6.36 -8.17
C ASN A 65 -21.73 5.25 -7.48
N ILE A 66 -23.05 5.39 -7.40
CA ILE A 66 -23.95 4.38 -6.86
C ILE A 66 -24.89 3.98 -7.99
N PHE A 67 -24.95 2.69 -8.25
CA PHE A 67 -25.79 2.10 -9.29
C PHE A 67 -26.83 1.20 -8.62
N ASP A 68 -28.01 1.11 -9.21
CA ASP A 68 -29.04 0.20 -8.71
C ASP A 68 -28.50 -1.24 -8.75
N GLY A 69 -28.60 -1.91 -7.62
CA GLY A 69 -28.17 -3.30 -7.50
C GLY A 69 -29.29 -4.29 -7.83
N ILE A 70 -28.92 -5.56 -7.85
CA ILE A 70 -29.85 -6.67 -8.11
C ILE A 70 -30.52 -7.22 -6.84
N SER A 71 -30.08 -6.77 -5.66
CA SER A 71 -30.60 -7.17 -4.35
C SER A 71 -31.10 -5.95 -3.56
N ASP A 72 -31.29 -6.09 -2.25
CA ASP A 72 -31.54 -4.96 -1.34
C ASP A 72 -30.33 -4.03 -1.18
N HIS A 73 -29.20 -4.31 -1.85
CA HIS A 73 -28.00 -3.47 -1.87
C HIS A 73 -27.74 -2.88 -3.26
N ASP A 74 -27.49 -1.58 -3.31
CA ASP A 74 -26.96 -0.84 -4.44
C ASP A 74 -25.46 -1.12 -4.63
N ILE A 75 -24.98 -1.01 -5.87
CA ILE A 75 -23.58 -1.20 -6.21
C ILE A 75 -22.84 0.13 -6.03
N VAL A 76 -21.87 0.16 -5.12
CA VAL A 76 -20.99 1.33 -4.92
C VAL A 76 -19.70 1.15 -5.73
N SER A 77 -19.38 2.13 -6.57
CA SER A 77 -18.15 2.17 -7.37
C SER A 77 -17.29 3.36 -6.97
N LEU A 78 -16.01 3.09 -6.70
CA LEU A 78 -14.97 4.09 -6.45
C LEU A 78 -14.03 4.14 -7.65
N THR A 79 -13.91 5.30 -8.27
CA THR A 79 -12.93 5.57 -9.34
C THR A 79 -11.85 6.52 -8.84
N VAL A 80 -10.59 6.12 -8.98
CA VAL A 80 -9.42 6.95 -8.60
C VAL A 80 -8.46 7.05 -9.78
N ARG A 81 -8.02 8.27 -10.10
CA ARG A 81 -6.99 8.49 -11.12
C ARG A 81 -5.61 8.23 -10.52
N LEU A 82 -5.03 7.10 -10.88
CA LEU A 82 -3.63 6.81 -10.61
C LEU A 82 -2.78 7.53 -11.66
N ASN A 83 -1.66 8.11 -11.23
CA ASN A 83 -0.70 8.61 -12.20
C ASN A 83 -0.18 7.40 -12.97
N ASN A 84 0.04 7.54 -14.28
CA ASN A 84 0.84 6.57 -15.01
C ASN A 84 2.17 6.47 -14.28
N VAL A 85 2.40 5.33 -13.61
CA VAL A 85 3.74 4.91 -13.29
C VAL A 85 4.39 4.83 -14.65
N LYS A 86 5.23 5.83 -14.98
CA LYS A 86 6.21 5.61 -16.02
C LYS A 86 6.95 4.40 -15.49
N THR A 87 6.69 3.24 -16.06
CA THR A 87 7.65 2.14 -16.02
C THR A 87 8.86 2.72 -16.70
N THR A 88 9.69 3.45 -15.93
CA THR A 88 11.11 3.42 -16.17
C THR A 88 11.36 1.93 -16.20
N ARG A 89 11.57 1.39 -17.40
CA ARG A 89 12.06 0.03 -17.58
C ARG A 89 13.23 -0.01 -16.60
N ASN A 90 13.04 -0.64 -15.44
CA ASN A 90 14.08 -0.66 -14.42
C ASN A 90 15.26 -1.23 -15.19
N GLY A 91 16.26 -0.39 -15.46
CA GLY A 91 17.47 -0.84 -16.13
C GLY A 91 17.92 -2.04 -15.33
N ALA A 92 18.23 -3.17 -15.98
CA ALA A 92 18.48 -4.42 -15.30
C ALA A 92 19.40 -4.18 -14.10
N HIS A 93 18.82 -4.13 -12.90
CA HIS A 93 19.57 -3.93 -11.69
C HIS A 93 20.11 -5.32 -11.37
N GLY A 94 21.38 -5.54 -11.72
CA GLY A 94 22.08 -6.72 -11.25
C GLY A 94 22.05 -6.71 -9.73
N ILE A 95 21.44 -7.72 -9.13
CA ILE A 95 21.54 -7.97 -7.69
C ILE A 95 22.84 -8.77 -7.52
N PRO A 96 23.94 -8.19 -7.02
CA PRO A 96 25.17 -8.92 -6.81
C PRO A 96 24.93 -10.01 -5.75
N ILE A 97 25.17 -11.26 -6.12
CA ILE A 97 25.09 -12.40 -5.20
C ILE A 97 26.51 -12.66 -4.68
N PHE A 98 26.87 -11.99 -3.59
CA PHE A 98 28.22 -12.09 -3.01
C PHE A 98 28.58 -13.52 -2.56
N SER A 99 27.59 -14.35 -2.22
CA SER A 99 27.81 -15.76 -1.87
C SER A 99 28.25 -16.64 -3.04
N ARG A 100 28.21 -16.12 -4.27
CA ARG A 100 28.72 -16.79 -5.49
C ARG A 100 29.95 -16.09 -6.05
N ALA A 101 30.53 -15.13 -5.34
CA ALA A 101 31.80 -14.54 -5.71
C ALA A 101 32.88 -15.62 -5.60
N ASP A 102 33.72 -15.75 -6.63
CA ASP A 102 34.88 -16.64 -6.60
C ASP A 102 36.03 -15.93 -5.87
N ASP A 103 35.85 -15.77 -4.57
CA ASP A 103 36.82 -15.16 -3.67
C ASP A 103 38.10 -16.00 -3.55
N VAL A 104 37.97 -17.33 -3.62
CA VAL A 104 39.09 -18.28 -3.59
C VAL A 104 40.07 -18.04 -4.74
N SER A 105 39.61 -17.95 -5.99
CA SER A 105 40.52 -17.70 -7.12
C SER A 105 41.18 -16.34 -7.05
N ILE A 106 40.46 -15.31 -6.58
CA ILE A 106 41.01 -13.96 -6.41
C ILE A 106 42.11 -13.95 -5.35
N LEU A 107 41.87 -14.58 -4.20
CA LEU A 107 42.86 -14.66 -3.12
C LEU A 107 44.08 -15.47 -3.55
N ASN A 108 43.89 -16.59 -4.26
CA ASN A 108 44.99 -17.39 -4.79
C ASN A 108 45.88 -16.60 -5.77
N GLU A 109 45.28 -15.80 -6.65
CA GLU A 109 46.02 -14.96 -7.60
C GLU A 109 46.80 -13.86 -6.86
N LEU A 110 46.17 -13.23 -5.85
CA LEU A 110 46.84 -12.21 -5.04
C LEU A 110 48.00 -12.79 -4.23
N ASP A 111 47.83 -13.98 -3.65
CA ASP A 111 48.89 -14.68 -2.91
C ASP A 111 50.04 -15.12 -3.83
N PHE A 112 49.71 -15.57 -5.05
CA PHE A 112 50.71 -15.91 -6.07
C PHE A 112 51.55 -14.67 -6.45
N LEU A 113 50.90 -13.57 -6.82
CA LEU A 113 51.58 -12.33 -7.18
C LEU A 113 52.37 -11.71 -6.01
N PHE A 114 51.85 -11.84 -4.78
CA PHE A 114 52.56 -11.40 -3.59
C PHE A 114 53.82 -12.23 -3.33
N SER A 115 53.74 -13.55 -3.49
CA SER A 115 54.90 -14.45 -3.36
C SER A 115 55.97 -14.14 -4.39
N ASP A 116 55.58 -13.89 -5.64
CA ASP A 116 56.49 -13.44 -6.71
C ASP A 116 57.16 -12.11 -6.35
N PHE A 117 56.39 -11.13 -5.86
CA PHE A 117 56.93 -9.84 -5.41
C PHE A 117 57.95 -9.99 -4.27
N VAL A 118 57.64 -10.80 -3.25
CA VAL A 118 58.55 -11.06 -2.13
C VAL A 118 59.83 -11.74 -2.62
N SER A 119 59.71 -12.72 -3.51
CA SER A 119 60.88 -13.43 -4.06
C SER A 119 61.82 -12.49 -4.84
N LEU A 120 61.26 -11.48 -5.53
CA LEU A 120 62.03 -10.46 -6.25
C LEU A 120 62.76 -9.50 -5.29
N CYS A 121 62.21 -9.27 -4.10
CA CYS A 121 62.82 -8.44 -3.08
C CYS A 121 63.86 -9.19 -2.23
N GLU A 122 63.73 -10.52 -2.09
CA GLU A 122 64.63 -11.36 -1.29
C GLU A 122 65.80 -11.96 -2.07
N SER A 123 65.79 -11.88 -3.42
CA SER A 123 66.95 -12.29 -4.22
C SER A 123 68.13 -11.32 -3.99
N PRO A 124 69.28 -11.78 -3.42
CA PRO A 124 70.45 -10.93 -3.31
C PRO A 124 71.06 -10.75 -4.72
N THR A 125 71.33 -9.50 -5.09
CA THR A 125 72.23 -9.16 -6.21
C THR A 125 73.61 -9.79 -6.03
#